data_AF-A0A8J7HAL6-F1
#
_entry.id   AF-A0A8J7HAL6-F1
#
_cell.length_a   1.000
_cell.length_b   1.000
_cell.length_c   1.000
_cell.angle_alpha   90.00
_cell.angle_beta   90.00
_cell.angle_gamma   90.00
#
_symmetry.space_group_name_H-M   'P 1'
#
loop_
_entity.id
_entity.type
_entity.pdbx_description
1 polymer ?
#
loop_
_entity_poly.entity_id
_entity_poly.type
_entity_poly.pdbx_seq_one_letter_code
_entity_poly.pdbx_strand_id
1 'polypeptide(L)'
;MSKTFVFIRRNLSALIFLTIYIVLAVVYIFLEGFLPDNQFILLTTMLPLIILGGILDYILSKNSELVKSYKTFAQILPSGFLLLFLISAMIDRIGRNPIEAFEYIYIFFITVPFFIASYHKEGHKERMKFSLTGLAFMVAVYMWLTTQTNYLLENSYVLVYFFSYFMMFYAASCIYKAAYISTILGILNSITLLVLRYFPFTAKATFYGWDRDIFQNFEILMLSTFTLCILLRLFASVYNSRTPNQKPQNID
;
A
#
# COMPACT_ATOMS: atom_id res chain seq x y z
N MET A 1 23.88 19.45 -12.92
CA MET A 1 23.44 18.78 -11.67
C MET A 1 24.57 17.88 -11.18
N SER A 2 24.94 17.95 -9.91
CA SER A 2 25.96 17.07 -9.33
C SER A 2 25.50 15.60 -9.34
N LYS A 3 26.44 14.65 -9.43
CA LYS A 3 26.15 13.20 -9.36
C LYS A 3 25.37 12.85 -8.09
N THR A 4 25.71 13.51 -6.98
CA THR A 4 25.05 13.38 -5.67
C THR A 4 23.57 13.77 -5.72
N PHE A 5 23.23 14.90 -6.35
CA PHE A 5 21.83 15.34 -6.46
C PHE A 5 20.99 14.35 -7.28
N VAL A 6 21.56 13.76 -8.34
CA VAL A 6 20.89 12.74 -9.14
C VAL A 6 20.65 11.46 -8.34
N PHE A 7 21.62 11.04 -7.51
CA PHE A 7 21.49 9.88 -6.64
C PHE A 7 20.40 10.08 -5.58
N ILE A 8 20.42 11.22 -4.88
CA ILE A 8 19.42 11.55 -3.84
C ILE A 8 18.02 11.54 -4.44
N ARG A 9 17.82 12.22 -5.57
CA ARG A 9 16.51 12.26 -6.23
C ARG A 9 16.01 10.89 -6.68
N ARG A 10 16.93 10.00 -7.09
CA ARG A 10 16.57 8.66 -7.55
C ARG A 10 16.19 7.70 -6.43
N ASN A 11 16.67 7.93 -5.21
CA ASN A 11 16.47 7.04 -4.06
C ASN A 11 15.86 7.78 -2.87
N LEU A 12 15.04 8.80 -3.14
CA LEU A 12 14.59 9.73 -2.11
C LEU A 12 13.76 9.04 -1.03
N SER A 13 12.84 8.14 -1.41
CA SER A 13 11.97 7.45 -0.45
C SER A 13 12.78 6.51 0.45
N ALA A 14 13.67 5.71 -0.15
CA ALA A 14 14.56 4.82 0.59
C ALA A 14 15.48 5.60 1.54
N LEU A 15 16.04 6.73 1.08
CA LEU A 15 16.90 7.58 1.90
C LEU A 15 16.14 8.23 3.06
N ILE A 16 14.87 8.60 2.89
CA ILE A 16 14.05 9.13 3.99
C ILE A 16 13.90 8.06 5.07
N PHE A 17 13.49 6.83 4.73
CA PHE A 17 13.35 5.76 5.72
C PHE A 17 14.68 5.35 6.35
N LEU A 18 15.77 5.34 5.58
CA LEU A 18 17.11 5.09 6.10
C LEU A 18 17.53 6.18 7.09
N THR A 19 17.26 7.45 6.78
CA THR A 19 17.56 8.58 7.66
C THR A 19 16.77 8.47 8.96
N ILE A 20 15.48 8.16 8.88
CA ILE A 20 14.64 7.95 10.06
C ILE A 20 15.17 6.79 10.91
N TYR A 21 15.51 5.66 10.29
CA TYR A 21 16.11 4.53 10.99
C TYR A 21 17.39 4.93 11.74
N ILE A 22 18.31 5.66 11.09
CA ILE A 22 19.55 6.13 11.72
C ILE A 22 19.24 7.04 12.92
N VAL A 23 18.30 7.98 12.77
CA VAL A 23 17.90 8.87 13.86
C VAL A 23 17.32 8.08 15.03
N LEU A 24 16.40 7.14 14.77
CA LEU A 24 15.82 6.30 15.81
C LEU A 24 16.89 5.43 16.49
N ALA A 25 17.77 4.79 15.72
CA ALA A 25 18.84 3.96 16.28
C ALA A 25 19.73 4.75 17.23
N VAL A 26 20.13 5.96 16.84
CA VAL A 26 20.91 6.87 17.68
C VAL A 26 20.13 7.26 18.95
N VAL A 27 18.86 7.64 18.83
CA VAL A 27 18.01 7.98 19.97
C VAL A 27 17.89 6.81 20.95
N TYR A 28 17.64 5.59 20.46
CA TYR A 28 17.56 4.39 21.30
C TYR A 28 18.88 4.09 22.00
N ILE A 29 20.02 4.24 21.32
CA ILE A 29 21.35 4.07 21.93
C ILE A 29 21.56 5.09 23.07
N PHE A 30 21.14 6.34 22.89
CA PHE A 30 21.27 7.37 23.93
C PHE A 30 20.30 7.18 25.10
N LEU A 31 19.07 6.74 24.86
CA LEU A 31 18.04 6.60 25.90
C LEU A 31 18.15 5.30 26.68
N GLU A 32 18.45 4.19 26.01
CA GLU A 32 18.39 2.84 26.57
C GLU A 32 19.76 2.13 26.59
N GLY A 33 20.80 2.76 26.00
CA GLY A 33 22.09 2.11 25.77
C GLY A 33 22.07 1.17 24.56
N PHE A 34 23.19 0.49 24.33
CA PHE A 34 23.27 -0.51 23.26
C PHE A 34 22.72 -1.86 23.75
N LEU A 35 21.41 -2.07 23.58
CA LEU A 35 20.74 -3.35 23.76
C LEU A 35 20.55 -4.04 22.40
N PRO A 36 21.26 -5.13 22.10
CA PRO A 36 21.20 -5.79 20.79
C PRO A 36 19.78 -6.16 20.34
N ASP A 37 18.94 -6.62 21.27
CA ASP A 37 17.56 -7.02 20.98
C ASP A 37 16.71 -5.83 20.51
N ASN A 38 16.82 -4.68 21.17
CA ASN A 38 16.07 -3.47 20.78
C ASN A 38 16.54 -2.95 19.41
N GLN A 39 17.84 -3.02 19.13
CA GLN A 39 18.39 -2.65 17.82
C GLN A 39 17.93 -3.60 16.72
N PHE A 40 17.82 -4.90 17.01
CA PHE A 40 17.30 -5.89 16.09
C PHE A 40 15.81 -5.69 15.81
N ILE A 41 14.99 -5.40 16.83
CA ILE A 41 13.57 -5.07 16.67
C ILE A 41 13.40 -3.81 15.81
N LEU A 42 14.19 -2.78 16.06
CA LEU A 42 14.15 -1.55 15.27
C LEU A 42 14.51 -1.81 13.81
N LEU A 43 15.57 -2.58 13.56
CA LEU A 43 16.00 -2.94 12.21
C LEU A 43 14.92 -3.75 11.49
N THR A 44 14.38 -4.80 12.11
CA THR A 44 13.36 -5.66 11.51
C THR A 44 12.04 -4.92 11.24
N THR A 45 11.72 -3.91 12.04
CA THR A 45 10.54 -3.04 11.83
C THR A 45 10.75 -2.04 10.69
N MET A 46 11.93 -1.43 10.58
CA MET A 46 12.22 -0.40 9.57
C MET A 46 12.65 -0.97 8.22
N LEU A 47 13.25 -2.16 8.18
CA LEU A 47 13.77 -2.76 6.96
C LEU A 47 12.69 -2.94 5.86
N PRO A 48 11.46 -3.43 6.16
CA PRO A 48 10.39 -3.49 5.17
C PRO A 48 10.06 -2.11 4.56
N LEU A 49 10.08 -1.04 5.35
CA LEU A 49 9.81 0.32 4.86
C LEU A 49 10.93 0.85 3.96
N ILE A 50 12.20 0.57 4.30
CA ILE A 50 13.35 0.93 3.46
C ILE A 50 13.28 0.19 2.12
N ILE A 51 12.97 -1.11 2.14
CA ILE A 51 12.79 -1.92 0.92
C ILE A 51 11.63 -1.37 0.09
N LEU A 52 10.49 -1.08 0.72
CA LEU A 52 9.32 -0.51 0.06
C LEU A 52 9.63 0.83 -0.62
N GLY A 53 10.36 1.72 0.07
CA GLY A 53 10.84 2.99 -0.47
C GLY A 53 11.74 2.78 -1.68
N GLY A 54 12.67 1.82 -1.62
CA GLY A 54 13.55 1.46 -2.75
C GLY A 54 12.78 0.93 -3.96
N ILE A 55 11.76 0.09 -3.74
CA ILE A 55 10.87 -0.42 -4.79
C ILE A 55 10.11 0.73 -5.46
N LEU A 56 9.54 1.64 -4.67
CA LEU A 56 8.81 2.81 -5.16
C LEU A 56 9.73 3.72 -5.99
N ASP A 57 10.91 4.04 -5.46
CA ASP A 57 11.95 4.84 -6.12
C ASP A 57 12.35 4.23 -7.48
N TYR A 58 12.54 2.90 -7.52
CA TYR A 58 12.83 2.19 -8.77
C TYR A 58 11.69 2.34 -9.78
N ILE A 59 10.45 2.09 -9.38
CA ILE A 59 9.27 2.21 -10.26
C ILE A 59 9.14 3.62 -10.82
N LEU A 60 9.28 4.66 -9.98
CA LEU A 60 9.20 6.06 -10.38
C LEU A 60 10.34 6.47 -11.31
N SER A 61 11.53 5.89 -11.13
CA SER A 61 12.67 6.15 -12.02
C SER A 61 12.44 5.65 -13.46
N LYS A 62 11.62 4.60 -13.62
CA LYS A 62 11.29 3.99 -14.91
C LYS A 62 10.08 4.63 -15.59
N ASN A 63 9.22 5.31 -14.84
CA ASN A 63 8.07 6.00 -15.40
C ASN A 63 8.49 7.35 -15.99
N SER A 64 8.70 7.44 -17.31
CA SER A 64 9.10 8.70 -17.98
C SER A 64 7.95 9.70 -18.14
N GLU A 65 6.70 9.24 -18.12
CA GLU A 65 5.50 10.05 -18.36
C GLU A 65 5.11 10.91 -17.16
N LEU A 66 5.46 10.49 -15.94
CA LEU A 66 5.14 11.21 -14.73
C LEU A 66 6.01 12.46 -14.54
N VAL A 67 5.39 13.62 -14.30
CA VAL A 67 6.08 14.89 -14.06
C VAL A 67 6.93 14.81 -12.78
N LYS A 68 8.06 15.52 -12.77
CA LYS A 68 9.03 15.50 -11.65
C LYS A 68 8.41 15.82 -10.29
N SER A 69 7.49 16.78 -10.21
CA SER A 69 6.81 17.15 -8.96
C SER A 69 5.99 15.99 -8.39
N TYR A 70 5.21 15.31 -9.22
CA TYR A 70 4.43 14.13 -8.79
C TYR A 70 5.33 12.97 -8.36
N LYS A 71 6.49 12.78 -9.00
CA LYS A 71 7.49 11.79 -8.55
C LYS A 71 7.97 12.11 -7.15
N THR A 72 8.41 13.34 -6.92
CA THR A 72 8.91 13.77 -5.60
C THR A 72 7.83 13.68 -4.53
N PHE A 73 6.60 14.09 -4.86
CA PHE A 73 5.45 13.94 -3.95
C PHE A 73 5.21 12.47 -3.58
N ALA A 74 5.18 11.57 -4.57
CA ALA A 74 5.03 10.14 -4.31
C ALA A 74 6.18 9.56 -3.47
N GLN A 75 7.42 10.00 -3.65
CA GLN A 75 8.57 9.52 -2.85
C GLN A 75 8.51 9.94 -1.37
N ILE A 76 7.99 11.13 -1.09
CA ILE A 76 7.90 11.69 0.26
C ILE A 76 6.69 11.13 1.00
N LEU A 77 5.57 10.94 0.30
CA LEU A 77 4.28 10.60 0.90
C LEU A 77 4.33 9.38 1.86
N PRO A 78 5.04 8.27 1.60
CA PRO A 78 5.17 7.16 2.56
C PRO A 78 5.63 7.54 3.95
N SER A 79 6.46 8.58 4.09
CA SER A 79 6.93 9.07 5.39
C SER A 79 5.83 9.70 6.25
N GLY A 80 4.72 10.12 5.62
CA GLY A 80 3.56 10.67 6.34
C GLY A 80 2.89 9.66 7.28
N PHE A 81 3.02 8.35 7.03
CA PHE A 81 2.61 7.31 7.97
C PHE A 81 3.29 7.48 9.35
N LEU A 82 4.61 7.76 9.34
CA LEU A 82 5.38 7.96 10.56
C LEU A 82 5.02 9.29 11.26
N LEU A 83 4.69 10.32 10.49
CA LEU A 83 4.17 11.57 11.04
C LEU A 83 2.85 11.33 11.79
N LEU A 84 1.92 10.58 11.21
CA LEU A 84 0.67 10.22 11.89
C LEU A 84 0.95 9.45 13.19
N PHE A 85 1.85 8.46 13.14
CA PHE A 85 2.25 7.70 14.32
C PHE A 85 2.82 8.60 15.43
N LEU A 86 3.71 9.55 15.09
CA LEU A 86 4.28 10.49 16.04
C LEU A 86 3.22 11.41 16.65
N ILE A 87 2.30 11.92 15.83
CA ILE A 87 1.20 12.76 16.32
C ILE A 87 0.30 11.96 17.27
N SER A 88 -0.06 10.72 16.92
CA SER A 88 -0.84 9.83 17.80
C SER A 88 -0.15 9.59 19.14
N ALA A 89 1.16 9.30 19.13
CA ALA A 89 1.93 9.10 20.36
C ALA A 89 2.03 10.37 21.22
N MET A 90 2.09 11.56 20.61
CA MET A 90 2.05 12.83 21.34
C MET A 90 0.68 13.09 21.97
N ILE A 91 -0.41 12.80 21.26
CA ILE A 91 -1.79 12.96 21.75
C ILE A 91 -2.04 12.03 22.96
N ASP A 92 -1.58 10.78 22.88
CA ASP A 92 -1.68 9.82 23.98
C ASP A 92 -0.91 10.30 25.22
N ARG A 93 0.31 10.83 25.03
CA ARG A 93 1.11 11.39 26.14
C ARG A 93 0.49 12.59 26.85
N ILE A 94 -0.38 13.36 26.18
CA ILE A 94 -1.12 14.46 26.82
C ILE A 94 -2.46 14.00 27.42
N GLY A 95 -2.66 12.69 27.56
CA GLY A 95 -3.85 12.09 28.19
C GLY A 95 -5.11 12.19 27.34
N ARG A 96 -4.98 12.35 26.03
CA ARG A 96 -6.10 12.37 25.08
C ARG A 96 -6.08 11.10 24.25
N ASN A 97 -7.27 10.60 23.91
CA ASN A 97 -7.36 9.49 22.97
C ASN A 97 -6.91 9.96 21.58
N PRO A 98 -6.13 9.15 20.85
CA PRO A 98 -5.79 9.42 19.46
C PRO A 98 -7.05 9.61 18.60
N ILE A 99 -6.92 10.35 17.52
CA ILE A 99 -8.01 10.50 16.55
C ILE A 99 -8.14 9.16 15.81
N GLU A 100 -9.27 8.47 15.97
CA GLU A 100 -9.55 7.15 15.38
C GLU A 100 -9.31 7.12 13.87
N ALA A 101 -9.60 8.21 13.14
CA ALA A 101 -9.34 8.31 11.71
C ALA A 101 -7.85 8.12 11.33
N PHE A 102 -6.90 8.41 12.23
CA PHE A 102 -5.48 8.18 11.99
C PHE A 102 -5.14 6.69 11.91
N GLU A 103 -5.92 5.83 12.57
CA GLU A 103 -5.79 4.37 12.49
C GLU A 103 -6.20 3.80 11.13
N TYR A 104 -6.80 4.60 10.24
CA TYR A 104 -7.22 4.13 8.91
C TYR A 104 -6.55 4.89 7.77
N ILE A 105 -6.38 6.22 7.91
CA ILE A 105 -5.80 7.07 6.86
C ILE A 105 -4.34 6.70 6.56
N TYR A 106 -3.65 6.06 7.50
CA TYR A 106 -2.28 5.57 7.35
C TYR A 106 -2.10 4.72 6.07
N ILE A 107 -3.13 3.97 5.66
CA ILE A 107 -3.11 3.11 4.48
C ILE A 107 -2.95 3.95 3.20
N PHE A 108 -3.49 5.16 3.13
CA PHE A 108 -3.33 6.04 1.97
C PHE A 108 -1.91 6.54 1.79
N PHE A 109 -1.17 6.77 2.88
CA PHE A 109 0.25 7.13 2.79
C PHE A 109 1.08 6.01 2.16
N ILE A 110 0.57 4.79 2.17
CA ILE A 110 1.21 3.62 1.58
C ILE A 110 0.68 3.32 0.17
N THR A 111 -0.63 3.40 -0.09
CA THR A 111 -1.23 3.01 -1.37
C THR A 111 -1.22 4.10 -2.45
N VAL A 112 -1.43 5.36 -2.09
CA VAL A 112 -1.42 6.51 -3.01
C VAL A 112 -0.09 6.67 -3.76
N PRO A 113 1.10 6.53 -3.12
CA PRO A 113 2.38 6.62 -3.83
C PRO A 113 2.49 5.64 -4.99
N PHE A 114 2.06 4.39 -4.78
CA PHE A 114 2.09 3.35 -5.81
C PHE A 114 1.05 3.57 -6.90
N PHE A 115 -0.11 4.10 -6.56
CA PHE A 115 -1.10 4.55 -7.55
C PHE A 115 -0.52 5.64 -8.46
N ILE A 116 0.09 6.68 -7.88
CA ILE A 116 0.75 7.76 -8.64
C ILE A 116 1.88 7.21 -9.51
N ALA A 117 2.73 6.34 -8.96
CA ALA A 117 3.83 5.71 -9.69
C ALA A 117 3.38 4.83 -10.86
N SER A 118 2.10 4.44 -10.88
CA SER A 118 1.47 3.57 -11.87
C SER A 118 0.78 4.34 -13.00
N TYR A 119 0.74 5.66 -12.93
CA TYR A 119 0.17 6.49 -14.00
C TYR A 119 0.92 6.32 -15.32
N HIS A 120 0.21 5.88 -16.35
CA HIS A 120 0.64 5.95 -17.76
C HIS A 120 -0.57 6.44 -18.55
N LYS A 121 -0.37 7.37 -19.48
CA LYS A 121 -1.41 7.95 -20.32
C LYS A 121 -2.06 6.89 -21.19
N GLU A 122 -1.26 5.98 -21.74
CA GLU A 122 -1.74 4.86 -22.54
C GLU A 122 -2.43 3.81 -21.66
N GLY A 123 -3.65 3.44 -22.03
CA GLY A 123 -4.45 2.46 -21.28
C GLY A 123 -4.98 2.94 -19.93
N HIS A 124 -4.80 4.22 -19.54
CA HIS A 124 -5.27 4.77 -18.27
C HIS A 124 -6.76 4.50 -18.01
N LYS A 125 -7.61 4.83 -19.00
CA LYS A 125 -9.06 4.65 -18.91
C LYS A 125 -9.45 3.18 -18.74
N GLU A 126 -8.78 2.29 -19.46
CA GLU A 126 -9.03 0.85 -19.41
C GLU A 126 -8.62 0.27 -18.05
N ARG A 127 -7.44 0.65 -17.54
CA ARG A 127 -6.97 0.28 -16.20
C ARG A 127 -7.90 0.76 -15.10
N MET A 128 -8.39 2.01 -15.19
CA MET A 128 -9.40 2.51 -14.25
C MET A 128 -10.68 1.68 -14.29
N LYS A 129 -11.19 1.37 -15.49
CA LYS A 129 -12.41 0.55 -15.65
C LYS A 129 -12.25 -0.82 -14.99
N PHE A 130 -11.21 -1.58 -15.34
CA PHE A 130 -11.00 -2.91 -14.76
C PHE A 130 -10.75 -2.88 -13.24
N SER A 131 -10.03 -1.86 -12.75
CA SER A 131 -9.81 -1.70 -11.31
C SER A 131 -11.10 -1.37 -10.55
N LEU A 132 -11.98 -0.54 -11.14
CA LEU A 132 -13.32 -0.28 -10.62
C LEU A 132 -14.19 -1.54 -10.65
N THR A 133 -14.13 -2.33 -11.72
CA THR A 133 -14.86 -3.61 -11.81
C THR A 133 -14.37 -4.59 -10.74
N GLY A 134 -13.06 -4.74 -10.55
CA GLY A 134 -12.49 -5.57 -9.48
C GLY A 134 -12.92 -5.10 -8.09
N LEU A 135 -12.89 -3.78 -7.85
CA LEU A 135 -13.41 -3.21 -6.60
C LEU A 135 -14.91 -3.50 -6.42
N ALA A 136 -15.72 -3.35 -7.46
CA ALA A 136 -17.17 -3.56 -7.38
C ALA A 136 -17.52 -5.00 -6.96
N PHE A 137 -16.77 -6.01 -7.41
CA PHE A 137 -16.92 -7.38 -6.92
C PHE A 137 -16.65 -7.49 -5.42
N MET A 138 -15.56 -6.90 -4.94
CA MET A 138 -15.24 -6.91 -3.50
C MET A 138 -16.31 -6.20 -2.68
N VAL A 139 -16.77 -5.03 -3.13
CA VAL A 139 -17.83 -4.27 -2.46
C VAL A 139 -19.12 -5.08 -2.44
N ALA A 140 -19.52 -5.71 -3.55
CA ALA A 140 -20.73 -6.51 -3.61
C ALA A 140 -20.69 -7.70 -2.64
N VAL A 141 -19.57 -8.43 -2.59
CA VAL A 141 -19.40 -9.54 -1.66
C VAL A 141 -19.36 -9.04 -0.21
N TYR A 142 -18.65 -7.95 0.06
CA TYR A 142 -18.66 -7.34 1.40
C TYR A 142 -20.07 -6.95 1.83
N MET A 143 -20.81 -6.23 0.99
CA MET A 143 -22.19 -5.83 1.26
C MET A 143 -23.10 -7.05 1.46
N TRP A 144 -22.93 -8.10 0.67
CA TRP A 144 -23.68 -9.34 0.89
C TRP A 144 -23.37 -9.95 2.25
N LEU A 145 -22.08 -10.10 2.60
CA LEU A 145 -21.66 -10.55 3.93
C LEU A 145 -22.22 -9.63 5.02
N THR A 146 -22.37 -8.33 4.74
CA THR A 146 -22.95 -7.38 5.69
C THR A 146 -24.41 -7.59 6.00
N THR A 147 -25.20 -8.05 5.04
CA THR A 147 -26.61 -8.36 5.31
C THR A 147 -26.82 -9.59 6.17
N GLN A 148 -25.77 -10.39 6.38
CA GLN A 148 -25.82 -11.65 7.10
C GLN A 148 -25.36 -11.54 8.56
N THR A 149 -24.92 -10.35 8.99
CA THR A 149 -24.19 -10.16 10.25
C THR A 149 -24.57 -8.82 10.90
N ASN A 150 -24.67 -8.78 12.24
CA ASN A 150 -25.15 -7.60 12.97
C ASN A 150 -24.01 -6.71 13.52
N TYR A 151 -22.75 -7.04 13.21
CA TYR A 151 -21.54 -6.51 13.87
C TYR A 151 -20.52 -5.90 12.91
N LEU A 152 -20.94 -5.44 11.74
CA LEU A 152 -20.00 -4.75 10.86
C LEU A 152 -19.68 -3.35 11.31
N LEU A 153 -18.47 -2.94 10.93
CA LEU A 153 -17.95 -1.59 11.01
C LEU A 153 -19.07 -0.56 10.80
N GLU A 154 -19.50 0.06 11.90
CA GLU A 154 -20.18 1.33 11.83
C GLU A 154 -19.23 2.32 11.15
N ASN A 155 -19.77 3.05 10.17
CA ASN A 155 -19.22 4.30 9.64
C ASN A 155 -17.96 4.24 8.75
N SER A 156 -17.91 5.25 7.87
CA SER A 156 -16.84 5.88 7.06
C SER A 156 -15.50 5.17 6.76
N TYR A 157 -14.97 4.34 7.64
CA TYR A 157 -13.65 3.71 7.56
C TYR A 157 -13.56 2.65 6.46
N VAL A 158 -14.63 1.90 6.22
CA VAL A 158 -14.71 0.91 5.12
C VAL A 158 -14.44 1.56 3.76
N LEU A 159 -14.83 2.83 3.57
CA LEU A 159 -14.53 3.56 2.33
C LEU A 159 -13.02 3.73 2.13
N VAL A 160 -12.26 3.97 3.20
CA VAL A 160 -10.78 4.05 3.15
C VAL A 160 -10.20 2.73 2.66
N TYR A 161 -10.73 1.59 3.13
CA TYR A 161 -10.32 0.27 2.66
C TYR A 161 -10.63 0.10 1.16
N PHE A 162 -11.83 0.41 0.71
CA PHE A 162 -12.23 0.28 -0.69
C PHE A 162 -11.45 1.19 -1.64
N PHE A 163 -11.22 2.46 -1.25
CA PHE A 163 -10.37 3.35 -2.03
C PHE A 163 -8.93 2.83 -2.11
N SER A 164 -8.42 2.27 -1.02
CA SER A 164 -7.10 1.64 -1.00
C SER A 164 -7.04 0.42 -1.92
N TYR A 165 -8.05 -0.44 -1.93
CA TYR A 165 -8.16 -1.56 -2.88
C TYR A 165 -8.18 -1.10 -4.32
N PHE A 166 -8.96 -0.07 -4.65
CA PHE A 166 -8.96 0.51 -5.99
C PHE A 166 -7.56 0.98 -6.40
N MET A 167 -6.86 1.70 -5.53
CA MET A 167 -5.50 2.18 -5.79
C MET A 167 -4.50 1.03 -6.01
N MET A 168 -4.60 -0.03 -5.20
CA MET A 168 -3.75 -1.24 -5.33
C MET A 168 -4.03 -1.99 -6.63
N PHE A 169 -5.30 -2.22 -6.97
CA PHE A 169 -5.70 -2.88 -8.22
C PHE A 169 -5.25 -2.09 -9.44
N TYR A 170 -5.40 -0.77 -9.39
CA TYR A 170 -4.89 0.10 -10.44
C TYR A 170 -3.38 -0.02 -10.58
N ALA A 171 -2.63 -0.04 -9.48
CA ALA A 171 -1.18 -0.24 -9.53
C ALA A 171 -0.80 -1.58 -10.18
N ALA A 172 -1.48 -2.68 -9.84
CA ALA A 172 -1.23 -4.00 -10.42
C ALA A 172 -1.54 -4.08 -11.93
N SER A 173 -2.49 -3.29 -12.43
CA SER A 173 -2.95 -3.30 -13.84
C SER A 173 -1.93 -2.75 -14.86
N CYS A 174 -0.73 -2.37 -14.43
CA CYS A 174 0.31 -1.77 -15.29
C CYS A 174 1.08 -2.75 -16.18
N ILE A 175 0.77 -4.05 -16.12
CA ILE A 175 1.33 -5.03 -17.05
C ILE A 175 0.72 -4.79 -18.44
N TYR A 176 1.58 -4.64 -19.46
CA TYR A 176 1.15 -4.37 -20.82
C TYR A 176 0.14 -5.41 -21.32
N LYS A 177 -0.97 -4.95 -21.92
CA LYS A 177 -2.10 -5.77 -22.40
C LYS A 177 -2.80 -6.66 -21.34
N ALA A 178 -2.52 -6.46 -20.06
CA ALA A 178 -3.09 -7.27 -18.98
C ALA A 178 -3.81 -6.43 -17.91
N ALA A 179 -4.56 -5.41 -18.35
CA ALA A 179 -5.31 -4.54 -17.44
C ALA A 179 -6.37 -5.30 -16.62
N TYR A 180 -6.91 -6.40 -17.18
CA TYR A 180 -7.88 -7.30 -16.54
C TYR A 180 -7.36 -8.02 -15.29
N ILE A 181 -6.03 -8.02 -15.03
CA ILE A 181 -5.44 -8.57 -13.79
C ILE A 181 -6.07 -7.94 -12.56
N SER A 182 -6.39 -6.64 -12.61
CA SER A 182 -7.08 -5.92 -11.53
C SER A 182 -8.45 -6.54 -11.21
N THR A 183 -9.23 -6.91 -12.22
CA THR A 183 -10.50 -7.62 -12.03
C THR A 183 -10.31 -9.00 -11.43
N ILE A 184 -9.32 -9.76 -11.92
CA ILE A 184 -9.01 -11.10 -11.37
C ILE A 184 -8.64 -10.98 -9.90
N LEU A 185 -7.79 -10.03 -9.53
CA LEU A 185 -7.42 -9.78 -8.13
C LEU A 185 -8.63 -9.40 -7.28
N GLY A 186 -9.56 -8.60 -7.81
CA GLY A 186 -10.82 -8.27 -7.14
C GLY A 186 -11.70 -9.51 -6.90
N ILE A 187 -11.85 -10.38 -7.91
CA ILE A 187 -12.60 -11.63 -7.77
C ILE A 187 -11.93 -12.56 -6.76
N LEU A 188 -10.60 -12.75 -6.83
CA LEU A 188 -9.86 -13.59 -5.88
C LEU A 188 -10.02 -13.07 -4.45
N ASN A 189 -9.86 -11.77 -4.22
CA ASN A 189 -10.10 -11.16 -2.90
C ASN A 189 -11.53 -11.38 -2.42
N SER A 190 -12.51 -11.27 -3.32
CA SER A 190 -13.92 -11.52 -2.99
C SER A 190 -14.15 -12.97 -2.58
N ILE A 191 -13.58 -13.93 -3.31
CA ILE A 191 -13.62 -15.36 -2.95
C ILE A 191 -12.93 -15.59 -1.62
N THR A 192 -11.76 -14.99 -1.38
CA THR A 192 -11.06 -15.11 -0.10
C THR A 192 -11.90 -14.57 1.06
N LEU A 193 -12.59 -13.44 0.90
CA LEU A 193 -13.53 -12.94 1.92
C LEU A 193 -14.67 -13.94 2.21
N LEU A 194 -15.23 -14.58 1.17
CA LEU A 194 -16.23 -15.63 1.37
C LEU A 194 -15.64 -16.84 2.10
N VAL A 195 -14.44 -17.29 1.72
CA VAL A 195 -13.76 -18.43 2.38
C VAL A 195 -13.48 -18.11 3.84
N LEU A 196 -12.99 -16.90 4.14
CA LEU A 196 -12.68 -16.44 5.50
C LEU A 196 -13.92 -16.43 6.42
N ARG A 197 -15.12 -16.26 5.86
CA ARG A 197 -16.37 -16.40 6.61
C ARG A 197 -16.56 -17.84 7.11
N TYR A 198 -16.29 -18.83 6.26
CA TYR A 198 -16.49 -20.25 6.58
C TYR A 198 -15.30 -20.88 7.31
N PHE A 199 -14.09 -20.36 7.08
CA PHE A 199 -12.84 -20.84 7.66
C PHE A 199 -11.99 -19.65 8.15
N PRO A 200 -12.32 -19.08 9.33
CA PRO A 200 -11.56 -17.97 9.85
C PRO A 200 -10.16 -18.40 10.34
N PHE A 201 -9.17 -17.51 10.18
CA PHE A 201 -7.79 -17.77 10.61
C PHE A 201 -7.59 -17.63 12.13
N THR A 202 -8.47 -16.90 12.81
CA THR A 202 -8.35 -16.61 14.24
C THR A 202 -9.23 -17.53 15.06
N ALA A 203 -8.67 -18.08 16.14
CA ALA A 203 -9.42 -18.95 17.05
C ALA A 203 -10.68 -18.26 17.61
N LYS A 204 -10.61 -16.94 17.85
CA LYS A 204 -11.74 -16.15 18.33
C LYS A 204 -12.90 -16.14 17.33
N ALA A 205 -12.65 -16.01 16.03
CA ALA A 205 -13.69 -16.12 15.01
C ALA A 205 -14.24 -17.54 14.86
N THR A 206 -13.45 -18.59 15.14
CA THR A 206 -13.95 -19.98 15.20
C THR A 206 -14.94 -20.20 16.35
N PHE A 207 -14.72 -19.55 17.50
CA PHE A 207 -15.57 -19.70 18.69
C PHE A 207 -16.72 -18.69 18.80
N TYR A 208 -16.53 -17.47 18.29
CA TYR A 208 -17.45 -16.33 18.48
C TYR A 208 -18.06 -15.81 17.16
N GLY A 209 -17.74 -16.44 16.02
CA GLY A 209 -18.22 -16.04 14.70
C GLY A 209 -17.32 -15.03 13.99
N TRP A 210 -17.39 -15.01 12.66
CA TRP A 210 -16.64 -14.13 11.76
C TRP A 210 -16.79 -12.63 12.09
N ASP A 211 -17.94 -12.27 12.65
CA ASP A 211 -18.37 -10.93 13.07
C ASP A 211 -17.38 -10.20 13.99
N ARG A 212 -16.68 -10.92 14.88
CA ARG A 212 -15.84 -10.29 15.90
C ARG A 212 -14.42 -9.95 15.41
N ASP A 213 -13.94 -10.65 14.38
CA ASP A 213 -12.57 -10.49 13.85
C ASP A 213 -12.54 -10.06 12.37
N ILE A 214 -13.67 -9.57 11.84
CA ILE A 214 -13.77 -9.13 10.45
C ILE A 214 -12.70 -8.09 10.11
N PHE A 215 -12.44 -7.17 11.02
CA PHE A 215 -11.45 -6.11 10.87
C PHE A 215 -10.03 -6.67 10.64
N GLN A 216 -9.58 -7.56 11.52
CA GLN A 216 -8.25 -8.16 11.44
C GLN A 216 -8.09 -9.00 10.16
N ASN A 217 -9.13 -9.75 9.78
CA ASN A 217 -9.12 -10.51 8.53
C ASN A 217 -9.05 -9.60 7.29
N PHE A 218 -9.73 -8.44 7.33
CA PHE A 218 -9.65 -7.42 6.28
C PHE A 218 -8.25 -6.79 6.18
N GLU A 219 -7.60 -6.50 7.29
CA GLU A 219 -6.24 -5.97 7.31
C GLU A 219 -5.20 -6.98 6.78
N ILE A 220 -5.31 -8.25 7.16
CA ILE A 220 -4.45 -9.32 6.62
C ILE A 220 -4.66 -9.47 5.11
N LEU A 221 -5.92 -9.48 4.66
CA LEU A 221 -6.24 -9.57 3.24
C LEU A 221 -5.74 -8.34 2.46
N MET A 222 -5.82 -7.15 3.07
CA MET A 222 -5.29 -5.93 2.48
C MET A 222 -3.77 -5.98 2.38
N LEU A 223 -3.06 -6.36 3.45
CA LEU A 223 -1.60 -6.42 3.46
C LEU A 223 -1.06 -7.43 2.44
N SER A 224 -1.68 -8.61 2.35
CA SER A 224 -1.34 -9.62 1.35
C SER A 224 -1.61 -9.13 -0.08
N THR A 225 -2.76 -8.48 -0.31
CA THR A 225 -3.10 -7.89 -1.62
C THR A 225 -2.14 -6.77 -1.99
N PHE A 226 -1.80 -5.90 -1.05
CA PHE A 226 -0.85 -4.81 -1.22
C PHE A 226 0.51 -5.34 -1.66
N THR A 227 1.02 -6.34 -0.94
CA THR A 227 2.29 -7.00 -1.23
C THR A 227 2.28 -7.59 -2.65
N LEU A 228 1.24 -8.34 -3.01
CA LEU A 228 1.08 -8.92 -4.34
C LEU A 228 1.02 -7.85 -5.44
N CYS A 229 0.24 -6.79 -5.24
CA CYS A 229 0.09 -5.71 -6.21
C CYS A 229 1.41 -4.96 -6.46
N ILE A 230 2.21 -4.75 -5.42
CA ILE A 230 3.53 -4.13 -5.56
C ILE A 230 4.49 -5.04 -6.31
N LEU A 231 4.52 -6.34 -5.98
CA LEU A 231 5.37 -7.29 -6.68
C LEU A 231 5.00 -7.36 -8.17
N LEU A 232 3.71 -7.40 -8.50
CA LEU A 232 3.23 -7.31 -9.89
C LEU A 232 3.64 -6.00 -10.56
N ARG A 233 3.51 -4.86 -9.86
CA ARG A 233 3.89 -3.55 -10.41
C ARG A 233 5.40 -3.43 -10.63
N LEU A 234 6.20 -3.95 -9.70
CA LEU A 234 7.65 -4.02 -9.81
C LEU A 234 8.06 -4.89 -11.00
N PHE A 235 7.47 -6.09 -11.11
CA PHE A 235 7.66 -6.98 -12.24
C PHE A 235 7.32 -6.29 -13.57
N ALA A 236 6.17 -5.63 -13.66
CA ALA A 236 5.77 -4.85 -14.84
C ALA A 236 6.81 -3.78 -15.18
N SER A 237 7.35 -3.08 -14.17
CA SER A 237 8.38 -2.06 -14.37
C SER A 237 9.69 -2.64 -14.92
N VAL A 238 10.08 -3.84 -14.49
CA VAL A 238 11.25 -4.55 -15.01
C VAL A 238 11.00 -5.04 -16.43
N TYR A 239 9.87 -5.70 -16.66
CA TYR A 239 9.49 -6.27 -17.95
C TYR A 239 9.40 -5.19 -19.03
N ASN A 240 8.62 -4.13 -18.80
CA ASN A 240 8.43 -3.04 -19.77
C ASN A 240 9.75 -2.29 -20.08
N SER A 241 10.72 -2.31 -19.16
CA SER A 241 12.03 -1.69 -19.41
C SER A 241 12.93 -2.52 -20.35
N ARG A 242 12.63 -3.81 -20.56
CA ARG A 242 13.38 -4.71 -21.46
C ARG A 242 12.80 -4.78 -22.87
N THR A 243 11.55 -4.36 -23.09
CA THR A 243 10.85 -4.40 -24.39
C THR A 243 10.47 -3.00 -24.89
N PRO A 244 11.46 -2.14 -25.27
CA PRO A 244 11.19 -0.76 -25.70
C PRO A 244 10.47 -0.60 -27.05
N ASN A 245 10.29 -1.67 -27.84
CA ASN A 245 9.81 -1.60 -29.23
C ASN A 245 8.32 -1.89 -29.46
N GLN A 246 7.49 -1.95 -28.42
CA GLN A 246 6.03 -2.10 -28.59
C GLN A 246 5.28 -0.78 -28.41
N LYS A 247 5.74 0.30 -29.05
CA LYS A 247 4.82 1.40 -29.35
C LYS A 247 3.84 0.90 -30.41
N PRO A 248 2.52 1.08 -30.25
CA PRO A 248 1.61 0.89 -31.37
C PRO A 248 2.06 1.81 -32.51
N GLN A 249 2.40 1.23 -33.66
CA GLN A 249 2.33 1.97 -34.91
C GLN A 249 0.86 2.39 -35.02
N ASN A 250 0.62 3.70 -35.01
CA ASN A 250 -0.66 4.24 -35.42
C ASN A 250 -0.95 3.66 -36.80
N ILE A 251 -1.98 2.82 -36.88
CA ILE A 251 -2.63 2.52 -38.14
C ILE A 251 -3.58 3.68 -38.34
N ASP A 252 -3.12 4.68 -39.07
CA ASP A 252 -3.99 5.65 -39.74
C ASP A 252 -4.65 4.97 -40.95
#